data_AF-A0A927AEX9-F1
#
_entry.id   AF-A0A927AEX9-F1
#
_cell.length_a   1.000
_cell.length_b   1.000
_cell.length_c   1.000
_cell.angle_alpha   90.00
_cell.angle_beta   90.00
_cell.angle_gamma   90.00
#
_symmetry.space_group_name_H-M   'P 1'
#
loop_
_entity.id
_entity.type
_entity.pdbx_description
1 polymer ?
#
loop_
_entity_poly.entity_id
_entity_poly.type
_entity_poly.pdbx_seq_one_letter_code
_entity_poly.pdbx_strand_id
1 'polypeptide(L)'
;MVDAQQTNPVWSPFFQLIHAGLKELLKADRVTLFLLDREQNILWSIISSTLKAEGIQINIPADQGFAGEAATSKQVIHLPYDCYDDPRAAMIQQTDQKTGYRTYTLLIVPLVNQNGDVIAVVNAINKLKPSAHLDSLLAERVDLAGFTVSDQETIQAIAPIITPFLSSLN
;
A
#
# COMPACT_ATOMS: atom_id res chain seq x y z
N MET A 1 -17.53 8.78 -14.58
CA MET A 1 -17.16 10.12 -14.07
C MET A 1 -17.03 10.01 -12.55
N VAL A 2 -15.84 9.62 -12.07
CA VAL A 2 -15.50 9.75 -10.65
C VAL A 2 -14.66 11.02 -10.53
N ASP A 3 -15.22 12.04 -9.90
CA ASP A 3 -14.38 13.13 -9.41
C ASP A 3 -13.52 12.54 -8.29
N ALA A 4 -12.22 12.39 -8.54
CA ALA A 4 -11.24 11.87 -7.59
C ALA A 4 -11.20 12.65 -6.25
N GLN A 5 -11.91 13.78 -6.16
CA GLN A 5 -12.11 14.56 -4.94
C GLN A 5 -13.28 14.10 -4.06
N GLN A 6 -14.11 13.14 -4.51
CA GLN A 6 -15.23 12.63 -3.73
C GLN A 6 -15.15 11.10 -3.62
N THR A 7 -14.36 10.60 -2.66
CA THR A 7 -14.88 9.43 -1.95
C THR A 7 -16.26 9.82 -1.46
N ASN A 8 -17.32 9.17 -1.94
CA ASN A 8 -18.61 9.31 -1.31
C ASN A 8 -18.38 9.11 0.20
N PRO A 9 -18.62 10.12 1.05
CA PRO A 9 -18.23 10.08 2.46
C PRO A 9 -18.79 8.87 3.20
N VAL A 10 -19.82 8.24 2.64
CA VAL A 10 -20.40 6.95 3.04
C VAL A 10 -19.38 5.81 3.08
N TRP A 11 -18.41 5.76 2.16
CA TRP A 11 -17.48 4.61 2.03
C TRP A 11 -16.16 4.77 2.80
N SER A 12 -15.85 5.98 3.29
CA SER A 12 -14.63 6.24 4.05
C SER A 12 -14.46 5.29 5.26
N PRO A 13 -15.49 5.04 6.09
CA PRO A 13 -15.35 4.10 7.21
C PRO A 13 -15.04 2.66 6.79
N PHE A 14 -15.57 2.22 5.65
CA PHE A 14 -15.32 0.88 5.11
C PHE A 14 -13.85 0.70 4.72
N PHE A 15 -13.28 1.67 3.99
CA PHE A 15 -11.88 1.62 3.61
C PHE A 15 -10.94 1.81 4.81
N GLN A 16 -11.36 2.56 5.83
CA GLN A 16 -10.65 2.64 7.12
C GLN A 16 -10.57 1.30 7.83
N LEU A 17 -11.68 0.54 7.83
CA LEU A 17 -11.69 -0.81 8.39
C LEU A 17 -10.76 -1.76 7.62
N ILE A 18 -10.77 -1.72 6.28
CA ILE A 18 -9.89 -2.54 5.45
C ILE A 18 -8.43 -2.19 5.72
N HIS A 19 -8.09 -0.90 5.74
CA HIS A 19 -6.73 -0.43 6.01
C HIS A 19 -6.24 -0.89 7.39
N ALA A 20 -7.05 -0.71 8.43
CA ALA A 20 -6.72 -1.14 9.79
C ALA A 20 -6.53 -2.67 9.86
N GLY A 21 -7.44 -3.43 9.24
CA GLY A 21 -7.35 -4.89 9.17
C GLY A 21 -6.09 -5.36 8.44
N LEU A 22 -5.77 -4.76 7.29
CA LEU A 22 -4.54 -5.03 6.55
C LEU A 22 -3.30 -4.77 7.39
N LYS A 23 -3.22 -3.60 8.03
CA LYS A 23 -2.07 -3.24 8.85
C LYS A 23 -1.82 -4.26 9.97
N GLU A 24 -2.90 -4.70 10.61
CA GLU A 24 -2.84 -5.67 11.71
C GLU A 24 -2.51 -7.09 11.24
N LEU A 25 -3.16 -7.57 10.17
CA LEU A 25 -2.94 -8.92 9.63
C LEU A 25 -1.52 -9.07 9.06
N LEU A 26 -1.06 -8.06 8.32
CA LEU A 26 0.27 -8.09 7.70
C LEU A 26 1.38 -7.78 8.70
N LYS A 27 1.05 -7.28 9.90
CA LYS A 27 2.02 -6.78 10.88
C LYS A 27 3.01 -5.81 10.22
N ALA A 28 2.49 -4.83 9.50
CA ALA A 28 3.30 -3.83 8.79
C ALA A 28 3.34 -2.51 9.57
N ASP A 29 4.46 -1.79 9.52
CA ASP A 29 4.55 -0.46 10.12
C ASP A 29 3.63 0.54 9.41
N ARG A 30 3.62 0.49 8.07
CA ARG A 30 2.74 1.29 7.22
C ARG A 30 2.11 0.42 6.17
N VAL A 31 0.82 0.68 5.94
CA VAL A 31 0.08 0.16 4.79
C VAL A 31 -0.57 1.35 4.10
N THR A 32 -0.60 1.30 2.78
CA THR A 32 -1.37 2.24 1.95
C THR A 32 -2.19 1.44 0.96
N LEU A 33 -3.49 1.71 0.93
CA LEU A 33 -4.39 1.23 -0.10
C LEU A 33 -4.57 2.35 -1.13
N PHE A 34 -4.01 2.13 -2.31
CA PHE A 34 -4.25 2.97 -3.47
C PHE A 34 -5.37 2.38 -4.31
N LEU A 35 -6.30 3.21 -4.75
CA LEU A 35 -7.27 2.85 -5.77
C LEU A 35 -6.81 3.44 -7.11
N LEU A 36 -7.10 2.75 -8.21
CA LEU A 36 -6.70 3.20 -9.53
C LEU A 36 -7.80 4.07 -10.16
N ASP A 37 -7.50 5.34 -10.42
CA ASP A 37 -8.26 6.18 -11.32
C ASP A 37 -7.66 6.06 -12.73
N ARG A 38 -8.39 5.40 -13.63
CA ARG A 38 -7.96 5.18 -15.01
C ARG A 38 -8.16 6.40 -15.91
N GLU A 39 -9.15 7.23 -15.62
CA GLU A 39 -9.43 8.41 -16.44
C GLU A 39 -8.31 9.43 -16.25
N GLN A 40 -7.84 9.59 -15.02
CA GLN A 40 -6.79 10.53 -14.67
C GLN A 40 -5.38 9.91 -14.64
N ASN A 41 -5.27 8.58 -14.78
CA ASN A 41 -4.03 7.81 -14.67
C ASN A 41 -3.30 8.04 -13.33
N ILE A 42 -4.04 7.95 -12.21
CA ILE A 42 -3.54 8.22 -10.86
C ILE A 42 -3.85 7.06 -9.92
N LEU A 43 -2.92 6.74 -9.05
CA LEU A 43 -3.15 5.94 -7.86
C LEU A 43 -3.47 6.87 -6.70
N TRP A 44 -4.71 6.79 -6.20
CA TRP A 44 -5.21 7.65 -5.12
C TRP A 44 -5.23 6.89 -3.80
N SER A 45 -4.49 7.38 -2.81
CA SER A 45 -4.46 6.79 -1.47
C SER A 45 -5.72 7.16 -0.70
N ILE A 46 -6.47 6.15 -0.26
CA ILE A 46 -7.63 6.39 0.60
C ILE A 46 -7.17 6.80 2.02
N ILE A 47 -6.03 6.26 2.49
CA ILE A 47 -5.54 6.43 3.88
C ILE A 47 -4.02 6.27 3.94
N SER A 48 -3.32 7.31 4.39
CA SER A 48 -1.91 7.19 4.84
C SER A 48 -1.86 7.25 6.36
N SER A 49 -1.42 6.16 7.02
CA SER A 49 -1.11 6.21 8.45
C SER A 49 0.22 6.93 8.67
N THR A 50 0.20 8.26 8.68
CA THR A 50 1.34 9.06 9.14
C THR A 50 0.89 10.01 10.24
N LEU A 51 1.48 9.76 11.41
CA LEU A 51 1.46 10.48 12.68
C LEU A 51 0.91 11.92 12.62
N LYS A 52 -0.13 12.16 13.43
CA LYS A 52 -0.67 13.45 13.90
C LYS A 52 -1.56 14.30 12.98
N ALA A 53 -1.80 13.92 11.72
CA ALA A 53 -2.82 14.58 10.90
C ALA A 53 -3.71 13.53 10.24
N GLU A 54 -5.01 13.62 10.49
CA GLU A 54 -6.01 12.91 9.69
C GLU A 54 -5.80 13.26 8.21
N GLY A 55 -5.77 12.24 7.34
CA GLY A 55 -6.13 12.41 5.93
C GLY A 55 -5.11 13.08 4.99
N ILE A 56 -3.81 12.82 5.11
CA ILE A 56 -2.91 13.14 3.98
C ILE A 56 -3.21 12.16 2.84
N GLN A 57 -3.97 12.63 1.85
CA GLN A 57 -4.16 11.95 0.58
C GLN A 57 -2.85 12.01 -0.22
N ILE A 58 -2.37 10.84 -0.62
CA ILE A 58 -1.19 10.70 -1.48
C ILE A 58 -1.68 10.29 -2.86
N ASN A 59 -1.47 11.16 -3.83
CA ASN A 59 -1.74 10.89 -5.24
C ASN A 59 -0.41 10.71 -5.96
N ILE A 60 -0.23 9.57 -6.61
CA ILE A 60 0.95 9.30 -7.43
C ILE A 60 0.52 8.92 -8.85
N PRO A 61 1.28 9.28 -9.88
CA PRO A 61 1.02 8.80 -11.24
C PRO A 61 0.98 7.27 -11.27
N ALA A 62 -0.02 6.69 -11.96
CA ALA A 62 -0.23 5.25 -11.96
C ALA A 62 0.84 4.46 -12.74
N ASP A 63 1.79 5.14 -13.35
CA ASP A 63 2.93 4.61 -14.09
C ASP A 63 4.29 4.92 -13.42
N GLN A 64 4.30 5.54 -12.23
CA GLN A 64 5.52 5.92 -11.53
C GLN A 64 5.73 5.17 -10.21
N GLY A 65 7.00 4.90 -9.94
CA GLY A 65 7.44 4.18 -8.75
C GLY A 65 6.98 2.72 -8.72
N PHE A 66 7.27 2.03 -7.61
CA PHE A 66 6.94 0.61 -7.48
C PHE A 66 5.42 0.34 -7.46
N ALA A 67 4.62 1.28 -6.98
CA ALA A 67 3.16 1.15 -7.03
C ALA A 67 2.63 1.25 -8.46
N GLY A 68 3.17 2.16 -9.28
CA GLY A 68 2.84 2.23 -10.70
C GLY A 68 3.39 1.04 -11.50
N GLU A 69 4.59 0.57 -11.18
CA GLU A 69 5.16 -0.67 -11.75
C GLU A 69 4.24 -1.86 -11.48
N ALA A 70 3.76 -2.04 -10.25
CA ALA A 70 2.80 -3.08 -9.90
C ALA A 70 1.45 -2.91 -10.63
N ALA A 71 0.94 -1.68 -10.72
CA ALA A 71 -0.33 -1.38 -11.41
C ALA A 71 -0.27 -1.69 -12.91
N THR A 72 0.84 -1.35 -13.56
CA THR A 72 1.03 -1.51 -15.01
C THR A 72 1.38 -2.94 -15.39
N SER A 73 2.30 -3.58 -14.67
CA SER A 73 2.75 -4.95 -14.94
C SER A 73 1.77 -6.03 -14.45
N LYS A 74 0.87 -5.67 -13.53
CA LYS A 74 0.01 -6.61 -12.79
C LYS A 74 0.80 -7.65 -11.99
N GLN A 75 2.08 -7.38 -11.72
CA GLN A 75 2.95 -8.25 -10.95
C GLN A 75 3.15 -7.73 -9.52
N VAL A 76 3.37 -8.67 -8.60
CA VAL A 76 3.76 -8.35 -7.23
C VAL A 76 5.19 -7.84 -7.22
N ILE A 77 5.43 -6.74 -6.51
CA ILE A 77 6.78 -6.26 -6.21
C ILE A 77 7.09 -6.62 -4.76
N HIS A 78 8.11 -7.44 -4.56
CA HIS A 78 8.57 -7.83 -3.23
C HIS A 78 10.06 -7.50 -3.09
N LEU A 79 10.38 -6.56 -2.20
CA LEU A 79 11.74 -6.22 -1.82
C LEU A 79 12.02 -6.73 -0.40
N PRO A 80 12.76 -7.84 -0.25
CA PRO A 80 13.12 -8.36 1.06
C PRO A 80 14.14 -7.45 1.76
N TYR A 81 14.48 -7.78 3.01
CA TYR A 81 15.53 -7.06 3.73
C TYR A 81 16.92 -7.34 3.12
N ASP A 82 17.78 -6.35 2.90
CA ASP A 82 17.50 -4.91 2.96
C ASP A 82 17.02 -4.40 1.59
N CYS A 83 15.89 -3.69 1.54
CA CYS A 83 15.37 -3.22 0.26
C CYS A 83 16.30 -2.22 -0.45
N TYR A 84 17.25 -1.60 0.24
CA TYR A 84 18.25 -0.72 -0.37
C TYR A 84 19.25 -1.48 -1.26
N ASP A 85 19.37 -2.80 -1.10
CA ASP A 85 20.22 -3.65 -1.93
C ASP A 85 19.59 -3.90 -3.32
N ASP A 86 18.30 -3.61 -3.50
CA ASP A 86 17.67 -3.67 -4.81
C ASP A 86 18.17 -2.51 -5.72
N PRO A 87 18.63 -2.79 -6.95
CA PRO A 87 19.11 -1.76 -7.88
C PRO A 87 18.09 -0.65 -8.17
N ARG A 88 16.80 -0.91 -8.00
CA ARG A 88 15.68 0.03 -8.22
C ARG A 88 15.41 0.91 -7.00
N ALA A 89 16.09 0.70 -5.87
CA ALA A 89 15.79 1.35 -4.59
C ALA A 89 16.16 2.85 -4.51
N ALA A 90 16.83 3.42 -5.53
CA ALA A 90 17.29 4.82 -5.51
C ALA A 90 16.18 5.82 -5.15
N MET A 91 14.96 5.62 -5.66
CA MET A 91 13.81 6.48 -5.34
C MET A 91 13.33 6.32 -3.89
N ILE A 92 13.41 5.10 -3.34
CA ILE A 92 13.11 4.83 -1.92
C ILE A 92 14.13 5.59 -1.06
N GLN A 93 15.43 5.43 -1.35
CA GLN A 93 16.50 6.11 -0.61
C GLN A 93 16.32 7.63 -0.61
N GLN A 94 15.99 8.22 -1.75
CA GLN A 94 15.74 9.65 -1.86
C GLN A 94 14.52 10.09 -1.03
N THR A 95 13.43 9.32 -1.05
CA THR A 95 12.21 9.61 -0.28
C THR A 95 12.44 9.47 1.22
N ASP A 96 13.14 8.41 1.62
CA ASP A 96 13.52 8.14 3.00
C ASP A 96 14.40 9.27 3.56
N GLN A 97 15.41 9.73 2.81
CA GLN A 97 16.25 10.87 3.18
C GLN A 97 15.43 12.16 3.38
N LYS A 98 14.45 12.42 2.51
CA LYS A 98 13.60 13.62 2.59
C LYS A 98 12.62 13.56 3.76
N THR A 99 12.07 12.38 4.05
CA THR A 99 11.00 12.21 5.06
C THR A 99 11.54 11.84 6.44
N GLY A 100 12.79 11.42 6.55
CA GLY A 100 13.37 10.87 7.77
C GLY A 100 12.83 9.49 8.15
N TYR A 101 12.10 8.83 7.25
CA TYR A 101 11.59 7.47 7.43
C TYR A 101 12.51 6.48 6.72
N ARG A 102 12.73 5.28 7.28
CA ARG A 102 13.54 4.23 6.64
C ARG A 102 12.65 3.05 6.26
N THR A 103 12.62 2.76 4.97
CA THR A 103 11.99 1.60 4.37
C THR A 103 13.02 0.48 4.33
N TYR A 104 12.81 -0.62 5.06
CA TYR A 104 13.70 -1.80 5.14
C TYR A 104 13.18 -2.98 4.31
N THR A 105 11.86 -3.18 4.28
CA THR A 105 11.19 -4.23 3.47
C THR A 105 9.96 -3.63 2.80
N LEU A 106 9.62 -4.12 1.61
CA LEU A 106 8.51 -3.61 0.81
C LEU A 106 7.73 -4.75 0.15
N LEU A 107 6.40 -4.74 0.27
CA LEU A 107 5.51 -5.62 -0.48
C LEU A 107 4.43 -4.78 -1.15
N ILE A 108 4.36 -4.83 -2.48
CA ILE A 108 3.33 -4.17 -3.26
C ILE A 108 2.57 -5.20 -4.08
N VAL A 109 1.26 -5.22 -3.91
CA VAL A 109 0.39 -6.21 -4.54
C VAL A 109 -0.70 -5.49 -5.33
N PRO A 110 -0.77 -5.69 -6.66
CA PRO A 110 -1.90 -5.21 -7.44
C PRO A 110 -3.12 -6.08 -7.17
N LEU A 111 -4.27 -5.45 -6.94
CA LEU A 111 -5.56 -6.09 -6.79
C LEU A 111 -6.27 -6.07 -8.14
N VAL A 112 -6.60 -7.25 -8.63
CA VAL A 112 -7.15 -7.48 -9.96
C VAL A 112 -8.59 -7.99 -9.82
N ASN A 113 -9.51 -7.44 -10.60
CA ASN A 113 -10.90 -7.90 -10.64
C ASN A 113 -11.06 -9.14 -11.53
N GLN A 114 -12.29 -9.64 -11.65
CA GLN A 114 -12.62 -10.83 -12.45
C GLN A 114 -12.36 -10.65 -13.97
N ASN A 115 -12.31 -9.42 -14.46
CA ASN A 115 -12.00 -9.11 -15.86
C ASN A 115 -10.49 -9.06 -16.14
N GLY A 116 -9.65 -9.31 -15.13
CA GLY A 116 -8.20 -9.19 -15.25
C GLY A 116 -7.70 -7.74 -15.16
N ASP A 117 -8.55 -6.83 -14.71
CA ASP A 117 -8.29 -5.40 -14.61
C ASP A 117 -7.76 -5.03 -13.22
N VAL A 118 -6.64 -4.29 -13.16
CA VAL A 118 -6.17 -3.72 -11.88
C VAL A 118 -7.16 -2.65 -11.45
N ILE A 119 -7.61 -2.74 -10.20
CA ILE A 119 -8.57 -1.84 -9.57
C ILE A 119 -7.98 -1.08 -8.38
N ALA A 120 -6.93 -1.64 -7.77
CA ALA A 120 -6.26 -1.09 -6.62
C ALA A 120 -4.84 -1.65 -6.49
N VAL A 121 -4.02 -1.01 -5.67
CA VAL A 121 -2.69 -1.46 -5.29
C VAL A 121 -2.54 -1.30 -3.78
N VAL A 122 -2.12 -2.36 -3.11
CA VAL A 122 -1.77 -2.30 -1.68
C VAL A 122 -0.26 -2.26 -1.56
N ASN A 123 0.23 -1.27 -0.82
CA ASN A 123 1.64 -1.10 -0.49
C ASN A 123 1.82 -1.32 1.01
N ALA A 124 2.63 -2.31 1.40
CA ALA A 124 2.99 -2.60 2.77
C ALA A 124 4.50 -2.37 2.97
N ILE A 125 4.84 -1.57 3.98
CA ILE A 125 6.21 -1.17 4.28
C ILE A 125 6.58 -1.65 5.67
N ASN A 126 7.77 -2.22 5.79
CA ASN A 126 8.39 -2.71 7.02
C ASN A 126 7.55 -3.75 7.74
N LYS A 127 7.80 -5.03 7.46
CA LYS A 127 7.29 -6.13 8.26
C LYS A 127 7.81 -5.97 9.70
N LEU A 128 6.93 -6.15 10.67
CA LEU A 128 7.25 -6.05 12.09
C LEU A 128 7.25 -7.43 12.75
N LYS A 129 8.14 -7.58 13.72
CA LYS A 129 8.16 -8.73 14.62
C LYS A 129 6.84 -8.78 15.41
N PRO A 130 6.32 -9.97 15.74
CA PRO A 130 5.15 -10.09 16.61
C PRO A 130 5.34 -9.44 17.99
N SER A 131 6.58 -9.40 18.49
CA SER A 131 6.97 -8.79 19.76
C SER A 131 7.36 -7.31 19.65
N ALA A 132 7.04 -6.63 18.54
CA ALA A 132 7.39 -5.22 18.36
C ALA A 132 6.65 -4.34 19.37
N HIS A 133 7.41 -3.58 20.17
CA HIS A 133 6.87 -2.59 21.11
C HIS A 133 6.95 -1.19 20.50
N LEU A 134 5.92 -0.37 20.73
CA LEU A 134 5.81 0.95 20.09
C LEU A 134 6.94 1.91 20.51
N ASP A 135 7.49 1.72 21.71
CA ASP A 135 8.57 2.56 22.28
C ASP A 135 9.97 2.21 21.73
N SER A 136 10.11 1.09 21.03
CA SER A 136 11.38 0.68 20.42
C SER A 136 11.64 1.41 19.11
N LEU A 137 12.93 1.53 18.74
CA LEU A 137 13.31 2.10 17.45
C LEU A 137 12.78 1.23 16.30
N LEU A 138 12.40 1.84 15.18
CA LEU A 138 11.85 1.11 14.02
C LEU A 138 12.77 -0.04 13.58
N ALA A 139 14.09 0.19 13.56
CA ALA A 139 15.09 -0.81 13.20
C ALA A 139 15.06 -2.07 14.09
N GLU A 140 14.69 -1.92 15.36
CA GLU A 140 14.61 -3.04 16.32
C GLU A 140 13.34 -3.85 16.15
N ARG A 141 12.26 -3.19 15.70
CA ARG A 141 10.94 -3.78 15.51
C ARG A 141 10.79 -4.50 14.16
N VAL A 142 11.56 -4.12 13.15
CA VAL A 142 11.48 -4.73 11.81
C VAL A 142 11.86 -6.20 11.88
N ASP A 143 11.06 -7.04 11.25
CA ASP A 143 11.37 -8.44 11.00
C ASP A 143 12.21 -8.55 9.73
N LEU A 144 13.46 -9.00 9.89
CA LEU A 144 14.41 -9.13 8.79
C LEU A 144 14.04 -10.28 7.83
N ALA A 145 13.17 -11.20 8.24
CA ALA A 145 12.61 -12.20 7.33
C ALA A 145 11.67 -11.58 6.27
N GLY A 146 11.16 -10.37 6.53
CA GLY A 146 10.31 -9.62 5.59
C GLY A 146 8.91 -10.21 5.42
N PHE A 147 8.25 -9.81 4.34
CA PHE A 147 6.91 -10.27 4.03
C PHE A 147 6.92 -11.66 3.39
N THR A 148 5.83 -12.41 3.58
CA THR A 148 5.70 -13.80 3.16
C THR A 148 4.70 -13.96 2.01
N VAL A 149 4.66 -15.15 1.41
CA VAL A 149 3.60 -15.50 0.44
C VAL A 149 2.21 -15.42 1.07
N SER A 150 2.08 -15.79 2.35
CA SER A 150 0.80 -15.68 3.07
C SER A 150 0.36 -14.22 3.25
N ASP A 151 1.30 -13.29 3.41
CA ASP A 151 1.02 -11.85 3.42
C ASP A 151 0.48 -11.39 2.05
N GLN A 152 1.08 -11.86 0.96
CA GLN A 152 0.60 -11.59 -0.40
C GLN A 152 -0.82 -12.13 -0.63
N GLU A 153 -1.09 -13.38 -0.23
CA GLU A 153 -2.42 -14.01 -0.34
C GLU A 153 -3.48 -13.25 0.48
N THR A 154 -3.12 -12.81 1.69
CA THR A 154 -3.98 -11.99 2.56
C THR A 154 -4.39 -10.70 1.85
N ILE A 155 -3.44 -10.04 1.17
CA ILE A 155 -3.74 -8.83 0.41
C ILE A 155 -4.64 -9.16 -0.79
N GLN A 156 -4.34 -10.21 -1.55
CA GLN A 156 -5.13 -10.60 -2.73
C GLN A 156 -6.59 -10.94 -2.39
N ALA A 157 -6.84 -11.51 -1.21
CA ALA A 157 -8.18 -11.83 -0.73
C ALA A 157 -9.09 -10.60 -0.56
N ILE A 158 -8.55 -9.38 -0.56
CA ILE A 158 -9.33 -8.14 -0.45
C ILE A 158 -9.95 -7.72 -1.77
N ALA A 159 -9.37 -8.11 -2.91
CA ALA A 159 -9.88 -7.75 -4.23
C ALA A 159 -11.41 -8.01 -4.39
N PRO A 160 -11.96 -9.20 -4.09
CA PRO A 160 -13.40 -9.44 -4.20
C PRO A 160 -14.23 -8.62 -3.20
N ILE A 161 -13.66 -8.19 -2.07
CA ILE A 161 -14.34 -7.41 -1.03
C ILE A 161 -14.54 -5.96 -1.49
N ILE A 162 -13.52 -5.36 -2.12
CA ILE A 162 -13.57 -3.95 -2.56
C ILE A 162 -14.22 -3.76 -3.93
N THR A 163 -14.17 -4.78 -4.80
CA THR A 163 -14.66 -4.69 -6.19
C THR A 163 -16.10 -4.14 -6.30
N PRO A 164 -17.10 -4.60 -5.52
CA PRO A 164 -18.48 -4.11 -5.63
C PRO A 164 -18.62 -2.61 -5.36
N PHE A 165 -17.78 -2.08 -4.46
CA PHE A 165 -17.80 -0.66 -4.10
C PHE A 165 -17.20 0.21 -5.20
N LEU A 166 -16.17 -0.28 -5.88
CA LEU A 166 -15.54 0.44 -7.00
C LEU A 166 -16.44 0.48 -8.23
N SER A 167 -17.20 -0.58 -8.50
CA SER A 167 -18.20 -0.58 -9.59
C SER A 167 -19.33 0.43 -9.35
N SER A 168 -19.64 0.75 -8.10
CA SER A 168 -20.67 1.74 -7.73
C SER A 168 -20.20 3.19 -7.83
N LEU A 169 -18.90 3.42 -8.01
CA LEU A 169 -18.33 4.75 -8.21
C LEU A 169 -18.38 5.17 -9.69
N ASN A 170 -18.48 4.22 -10.64
CA ASN A 170 -18.46 4.49 -12.08
C ASN A 170 -19.79 4.98 -12.67
#